data_AF-A0A6I5CJH4-F1
#
_entry.id   AF-A0A6I5CJH4-F1
#
_cell.length_a   1.000
_cell.length_b   1.000
_cell.length_c   1.000
_cell.angle_alpha   90.00
_cell.angle_beta   90.00
_cell.angle_gamma   90.00
#
_symmetry.space_group_name_H-M   'P 1'
#
loop_
_entity.id
_entity.type
_entity.pdbx_description
1 polymer ?
#
loop_
_entity_poly.entity_id
_entity_poly.type
_entity_poly.pdbx_seq_one_letter_code
_entity_poly.pdbx_strand_id
1 'polypeptide(L)' 'MTTFVDRVELHVAAGNGGHGCASVHREKFKPLGGPDGGTGGRGGDVILTVDQSVTTLLEYHHSPHRKATNGKPGEGGN' A
#
# COMPACT_ATOMS: atom_id res chain seq x y z
N MET A 1 14.33 6.58 -32.37
CA MET A 1 14.14 6.16 -30.97
C MET A 1 14.45 7.36 -30.09
N THR A 2 13.56 7.73 -29.17
CA THR A 2 13.81 8.79 -28.18
C THR A 2 14.87 8.30 -27.19
N THR A 3 16.03 8.94 -27.19
CA THR A 3 17.18 8.57 -26.35
C THR A 3 17.23 9.36 -25.04
N PHE A 4 16.43 10.43 -24.92
CA PHE A 4 16.44 11.32 -23.78
C PHE A 4 15.05 11.92 -23.54
N VAL A 5 14.66 12.04 -22.27
CA VAL A 5 13.43 12.69 -21.82
C VAL A 5 13.74 13.45 -20.54
N ASP A 6 13.41 14.73 -20.48
CA ASP A 6 13.59 15.62 -19.33
C ASP A 6 12.28 15.98 -18.62
N ARG A 7 11.13 15.73 -19.28
CA ARG A 7 9.81 16.00 -18.75
C ARG A 7 8.89 14.78 -18.90
N VAL A 8 8.25 14.41 -17.79
CA VAL A 8 7.23 13.35 -17.74
C VAL A 8 6.11 13.78 -16.81
N GLU A 9 4.91 13.24 -17.06
CA GLU A 9 3.80 13.31 -16.12
C GLU A 9 3.63 11.94 -15.47
N LEU A 10 3.50 11.91 -14.14
CA LEU A 10 3.33 10.69 -13.37
C LEU A 10 1.93 10.61 -12.79
N HIS A 11 1.30 9.44 -12.92
CA HIS A 11 0.06 9.12 -12.22
C HIS A 11 0.40 8.33 -10.96
N VAL A 12 0.34 9.01 -9.82
CA VAL A 12 0.76 8.46 -8.53
C VAL A 12 -0.45 8.21 -7.64
N ALA A 13 -0.51 7.01 -7.05
CA ALA A 13 -1.49 6.70 -6.02
C ALA A 13 -0.82 6.01 -4.82
N ALA A 14 -1.08 6.54 -3.62
CA ALA A 14 -0.71 5.87 -2.39
C ALA A 14 -1.55 4.60 -2.18
N GLY A 15 -1.12 3.77 -1.23
CA GLY A 15 -1.86 2.60 -0.82
C GLY A 15 -3.08 2.97 0.01
N ASN A 16 -4.18 2.26 -0.17
CA ASN A 16 -5.32 2.36 0.73
C ASN A 16 -4.95 1.73 2.09
N GLY A 17 -5.51 2.25 3.18
CA GLY A 17 -5.48 1.56 4.46
C GLY A 17 -6.21 0.22 4.38
N GLY A 18 -5.73 -0.76 5.14
CA GLY A 18 -6.42 -2.03 5.30
C GLY A 18 -7.73 -1.85 6.05
N HIS A 19 -8.72 -2.68 5.75
CA HIS A 19 -9.96 -2.71 6.51
C HIS A 19 -9.73 -3.31 7.91
N GLY A 20 -10.42 -2.79 8.92
CA GLY A 20 -10.50 -3.46 10.22
C GLY A 20 -11.28 -4.77 10.12
N CYS A 21 -11.05 -5.66 11.09
CA CYS A 21 -11.77 -6.92 11.20
C CYS A 21 -12.87 -6.82 12.27
N ALA A 22 -14.08 -7.23 11.94
CA ALA A 22 -15.10 -7.52 12.93
C ALA A 22 -15.06 -9.03 13.25
N SER A 23 -14.54 -9.38 14.42
CA SER A 23 -14.42 -10.76 14.89
C SER A 23 -14.81 -10.88 16.36
N VAL A 24 -15.22 -12.07 16.76
CA VAL A 24 -15.58 -12.41 18.14
C VAL A 24 -14.80 -13.65 18.57
N HIS A 25 -14.19 -13.58 19.75
CA HIS A 25 -13.41 -14.67 20.32
C HIS A 25 -14.29 -15.89 20.60
N ARG A 26 -13.84 -17.06 20.13
CA ARG A 26 -14.56 -18.34 20.26
C ARG A 26 -13.78 -19.31 21.12
N GLU A 27 -14.32 -19.59 22.30
CA GLU A 27 -13.78 -20.56 23.24
C GLU A 27 -14.85 -21.61 23.56
N LYS A 28 -14.42 -22.87 23.69
CA LYS A 28 -15.33 -23.97 24.02
C LYS A 28 -15.95 -23.69 25.40
N PHE A 29 -17.28 -23.80 25.49
CA PHE A 29 -18.08 -23.57 26.71
C PHE A 29 -18.19 -22.11 27.18
N LYS A 30 -17.75 -21.13 26.38
CA LYS A 30 -17.96 -19.70 26.65
C LYS A 30 -18.94 -19.10 25.61
N PRO A 31 -20.14 -18.66 26.01
CA PRO A 31 -21.16 -18.18 25.08
C PRO A 31 -20.76 -16.94 24.25
N LEU A 32 -19.97 -16.03 24.83
CA LEU A 32 -19.40 -14.85 24.15
C LEU A 32 -18.00 -14.55 24.72
N GLY A 33 -16.98 -14.68 23.88
CA GLY A 33 -15.60 -14.37 24.25
C GLY A 33 -15.24 -12.88 24.23
N GLY A 34 -16.11 -12.04 23.66
CA GLY A 34 -15.85 -10.61 23.41
C GLY A 34 -15.29 -10.35 22.01
N PRO A 35 -15.22 -9.09 21.56
CA PRO A 35 -14.63 -8.73 20.28
C PRO A 35 -13.11 -8.95 20.27
N ASP A 36 -12.59 -9.61 19.23
CA ASP A 36 -11.16 -9.93 19.05
C ASP A 36 -10.62 -9.52 17.66
N GLY A 37 -11.34 -8.60 17.00
CA GLY A 37 -10.99 -8.10 15.68
C GLY A 37 -9.84 -7.09 15.71
N GLY A 38 -8.84 -7.30 14.85
CA GLY A 38 -7.72 -6.39 14.68
C GLY A 38 -8.01 -5.18 13.78
N THR A 39 -7.18 -4.15 13.92
CA THR A 39 -7.15 -2.98 13.02
C THR A 39 -6.50 -3.31 11.68
N GLY A 40 -6.92 -2.65 10.61
CA GLY A 40 -6.22 -2.74 9.32
C GLY A 40 -4.89 -1.98 9.33
N GLY A 41 -3.94 -2.46 8.53
CA GLY A 41 -2.62 -1.87 8.39
C GLY A 41 -2.62 -0.57 7.59
N ARG A 42 -1.54 0.22 7.74
CA ARG A 42 -1.33 1.44 6.97
C ARG A 42 -1.07 1.11 5.50
N GLY A 43 -1.62 1.91 4.58
CA GLY A 43 -1.28 1.87 3.16
C GLY A 43 0.15 2.36 2.90
N GLY A 44 0.77 1.88 1.83
CA GLY A 44 2.12 2.27 1.45
C GLY A 44 2.19 3.69 0.88
N ASP A 45 3.37 4.29 1.00
CA ASP A 45 3.68 5.59 0.40
C ASP A 45 4.33 5.43 -0.97
N VAL A 46 4.24 6.46 -1.81
CA VAL A 46 5.08 6.61 -3.00
C VAL A 46 6.06 7.74 -2.73
N ILE A 47 7.36 7.45 -2.85
CA ILE A 47 8.44 8.39 -2.55
C ILE A 47 9.24 8.60 -3.82
N LEU A 48 9.49 9.86 -4.18
CA LEU A 48 10.46 10.21 -5.21
C LEU A 48 11.82 10.43 -4.53
N THR A 49 12.82 9.65 -4.94
CA THR A 49 14.18 9.73 -4.42
C THR A 49 15.11 10.19 -5.53
N VAL A 50 15.98 11.15 -5.21
CA VAL A 50 17.01 11.61 -6.14
C VAL A 50 18.16 10.61 -6.16
N ASP A 51 18.57 10.21 -7.35
CA ASP A 51 19.75 9.36 -7.58
C ASP A 51 20.62 10.03 -8.66
N GLN A 52 21.90 10.24 -8.34
CA GLN A 52 22.86 10.89 -9.23
C GLN A 52 23.22 10.05 -10.46
N SER A 53 22.96 8.74 -10.43
CA SER A 53 23.19 7.85 -11.56
C SER A 53 22.08 7.92 -12.62
N VAL A 54 20.92 8.51 -12.29
CA VAL A 54 19.79 8.65 -13.21
C VAL A 54 19.95 9.93 -14.03
N THR A 55 20.22 9.78 -15.32
CA THR A 55 20.53 10.90 -16.23
C THR A 55 19.37 11.30 -17.14
N THR A 56 18.25 10.56 -17.13
CA THR A 56 17.09 10.77 -18.01
C THR A 56 15.81 10.25 -17.35
N LEU A 57 14.65 10.82 -17.70
CA LEU A 57 13.34 10.37 -17.24
C LEU A 57 12.70 9.33 -18.17
N LEU A 58 13.49 8.74 -19.08
CA LEU A 58 12.99 7.79 -20.09
C LEU A 58 12.22 6.60 -19.48
N GLU A 59 12.66 6.07 -18.33
CA GLU A 59 11.96 4.98 -17.64
C GLU A 59 10.55 5.41 -17.19
N TYR A 60 10.44 6.62 -16.65
CA TYR A 60 9.18 7.19 -16.19
C TYR A 60 8.23 7.53 -17.33
N HIS A 61 8.77 7.85 -18.52
CA HIS A 61 7.98 8.04 -19.73
C HIS A 61 7.33 6.74 -20.20
N HIS A 62 8.04 5.60 -20.14
CA HIS A 62 7.49 4.29 -20.53
C HIS A 62 6.50 3.74 -19.51
N SER A 63 6.72 4.01 -18.22
CA SER A 63 5.87 3.53 -17.12
C SER A 63 5.44 4.69 -16.19
N PRO A 64 4.45 5.50 -16.59
CA PRO A 64 4.06 6.69 -15.83
C PRO A 64 3.21 6.39 -14.59
N HIS A 65 2.69 5.17 -14.44
CA HIS A 65 1.82 4.78 -13.32
C HIS A 65 2.63 4.19 -12.17
N ARG A 66 2.54 4.80 -10.99
CA ARG A 66 3.19 4.32 -9.76
C ARG A 66 2.13 4.17 -8.67
N LYS A 67 1.95 2.95 -8.17
CA LYS A 67 0.99 2.64 -7.10
C LYS A 67 1.69 1.96 -5.95
N ALA A 68 1.48 2.47 -4.74
CA ALA A 68 1.94 1.79 -3.53
C ALA A 68 1.00 0.64 -3.15
N THR A 69 1.49 -0.24 -2.29
CA THR A 69 0.74 -1.40 -1.79
C THR A 69 -0.32 -0.98 -0.77
N ASN A 70 -1.47 -1.65 -0.78
CA ASN A 70 -2.48 -1.44 0.26
C ASN A 70 -2.03 -2.03 1.60
N GLY A 71 -2.57 -1.46 2.69
CA GLY A 71 -2.42 -2.03 4.02
C GLY A 71 -3.11 -3.38 4.13
N LYS A 72 -2.53 -4.26 4.95
CA LYS A 72 -3.11 -5.59 5.20
C LYS A 72 -4.45 -5.44 5.96
N PRO A 73 -5.47 -6.24 5.65
CA PRO A 73 -6.67 -6.31 6.49
C PRO A 73 -6.33 -6.71 7.93
N GLY A 74 -7.13 -6.26 8.88
CA GLY A 74 -7.10 -6.80 10.24
C GLY A 74 -7.53 -8.26 10.24
N GLU A 75 -7.12 -9.00 11.27
CA GLU A 75 -7.47 -10.40 11.48
C GLU A 75 -8.05 -10.58 12.89
N GLY A 76 -8.85 -11.64 13.09
CA GLY A 76 -9.36 -12.02 14.40
C GLY A 76 -8.32 -12.79 15.21
N GLY A 77 -8.61 -13.05 16.50
CA GLY A 77 -7.69 -13.75 17.40
C GLY A 77 -6.66 -12.86 18.10
N ASN A 78 -6.93 -11.54 18.19
CA ASN A 78 -6.18 -10.62 19.06
C ASN A 78 -6.63 -10.68 20.52
#